data_AF-A0A975FRK2-F1
#
_entry.id   AF-A0A975FRK2-F1
#
_cell.length_a   1.000
_cell.length_b   1.000
_cell.length_c   1.000
_cell.angle_alpha   90.00
_cell.angle_beta   90.00
_cell.angle_gamma   90.00
#
_symmetry.space_group_name_H-M   'P 1'
#
loop_
_entity.id
_entity.type
_entity.pdbx_description
1 polymer ?
#
loop_
_entity_poly.entity_id
_entity_poly.type
_entity_poly.pdbx_seq_one_letter_code
_entity_poly.pdbx_strand_id
1 'polypeptide(L)' 'MEALEFKSKIKNDKIQIPNHVKSKLVFNQNKNVRVIVLLEDSDDVEEKEFKNMASETFFEGYSHSDSVYDDD' A
#
# COMPACT_ATOMS: atom_id res chain seq x y z
N MET A 1 0.52 22.61 -8.96
CA MET A 1 -0.50 21.57 -8.73
C MET A 1 -0.53 21.31 -7.24
N GLU A 2 -1.70 21.41 -6.60
CA GLU A 2 -1.87 21.18 -5.16
C GLU A 2 -2.55 19.82 -4.95
N ALA A 3 -2.06 19.02 -4.00
CA ALA A 3 -2.62 17.72 -3.66
C ALA A 3 -3.44 17.83 -2.37
N LEU A 4 -4.64 17.25 -2.38
CA LEU A 4 -5.51 17.17 -1.21
C LEU A 4 -5.62 15.70 -0.79
N GLU A 5 -5.05 15.36 0.36
CA GLU A 5 -5.10 14.03 0.93
C GLU A 5 -6.21 13.93 1.99
N PHE A 6 -7.00 12.86 1.94
CA PHE A 6 -8.03 12.58 2.92
C PHE A 6 -8.36 11.09 2.94
N LYS A 7 -8.66 10.56 4.14
CA LYS A 7 -9.20 9.20 4.28
C LYS A 7 -10.68 9.18 3.90
N SER A 8 -11.07 8.19 3.11
CA SER A 8 -12.46 7.98 2.71
C SER A 8 -12.72 6.51 2.43
N LYS A 9 -14.00 6.18 2.20
CA LYS A 9 -14.44 4.85 1.78
C LYS A 9 -15.00 4.94 0.36
N ILE A 10 -14.74 3.89 -0.43
CA ILE A 10 -15.41 3.70 -1.71
C ILE A 10 -16.78 3.07 -1.42
N LYS A 11 -17.85 3.69 -1.93
CA LYS A 11 -19.23 3.17 -1.83
C LYS A 11 -19.94 3.36 -3.16
N ASN A 12 -20.47 2.29 -3.74
CA ASN A 12 -21.14 2.29 -5.05
C ASN A 12 -20.26 2.95 -6.13
N ASP A 13 -19.01 2.52 -6.23
CA ASP A 13 -18.00 3.03 -7.17
C ASP A 13 -17.72 4.54 -7.05
N LYS A 14 -17.99 5.12 -5.88
CA LYS A 14 -17.77 6.55 -5.59
C LYS A 14 -16.93 6.72 -4.34
N ILE A 15 -15.90 7.57 -4.43
CA ILE A 15 -15.15 8.06 -3.27
C ILE A 15 -15.93 9.21 -2.65
N GLN A 16 -16.27 9.11 -1.38
CA GLN A 16 -16.99 10.17 -0.69
C GLN A 16 -16.02 11.28 -0.25
N ILE A 17 -16.15 12.46 -0.83
CA ILE A 17 -15.32 13.60 -0.43
C ILE A 17 -15.85 14.19 0.89
N PRO A 18 -15.04 14.29 1.96
CA PRO A 18 -15.45 14.90 3.21
C PRO A 18 -15.79 16.39 3.06
N ASN A 19 -16.67 16.91 3.92
CA ASN A 19 -17.13 18.31 3.83
C ASN A 19 -15.99 19.34 3.94
N HIS A 20 -14.96 19.05 4.74
CA HIS A 20 -13.78 19.92 4.89
C HIS A 20 -12.90 19.99 3.63
N VAL A 21 -12.98 18.98 2.75
CA VAL A 21 -12.29 18.98 1.45
C VAL A 21 -13.19 19.61 0.38
N LYS A 22 -14.51 19.37 0.44
CA LYS A 22 -15.47 19.99 -0.49
C LYS A 22 -15.37 21.51 -0.51
N SER A 23 -15.20 22.15 0.65
CA SER A 23 -15.04 23.61 0.74
C SER A 23 -13.82 24.13 -0.03
N LYS A 24 -12.73 23.35 -0.06
CA LYS A 24 -11.52 23.67 -0.85
C LYS A 24 -11.70 23.44 -2.35
N LEU A 25 -12.65 22.59 -2.74
CA LEU A 25 -12.94 22.23 -4.13
C LEU A 25 -14.02 23.12 -4.79
N VAL A 26 -14.67 24.02 -4.05
CA VAL A 26 -15.78 24.86 -4.55
C VAL A 26 -15.40 25.65 -5.81
N PHE A 27 -14.18 26.18 -5.87
CA PHE A 27 -13.68 26.98 -7.01
C PHE A 27 -13.19 26.13 -8.19
N ASN A 28 -13.19 24.81 -8.04
CA ASN A 28 -12.73 23.86 -9.04
C ASN A 28 -13.86 22.96 -9.55
N GLN A 29 -15.11 23.33 -9.29
CA GLN A 29 -16.26 22.66 -9.89
C GLN A 29 -16.14 22.69 -11.43
N ASN A 30 -16.47 21.57 -12.06
CA ASN A 30 -16.40 21.34 -13.51
C ASN A 30 -15.01 21.42 -14.15
N LYS A 31 -13.93 21.38 -13.36
CA LYS A 31 -12.57 21.25 -13.91
C LYS A 31 -12.16 19.78 -13.98
N ASN A 32 -11.37 19.43 -14.99
CA ASN A 32 -10.69 18.14 -15.03
C ASN A 32 -9.67 18.07 -13.90
N VAL A 33 -9.68 16.99 -13.14
CA VAL A 33 -8.77 16.75 -12.01
C VAL A 33 -8.00 15.46 -12.22
N ARG A 34 -6.74 15.44 -11.79
CA ARG A 34 -5.95 14.21 -11.67
C ARG A 34 -6.23 13.59 -10.32
N VAL A 35 -6.67 12.34 -10.30
CA VAL A 35 -6.95 11.59 -9.07
C VAL A 35 -5.84 10.55 -8.86
N ILE A 36 -5.29 10.51 -7.65
CA ILE A 36 -4.37 9.46 -7.20
C ILE A 36 -5.08 8.76 -6.04
N VAL A 37 -5.31 7.45 -6.17
CA VAL A 37 -5.96 6.63 -5.15
C VAL A 37 -4.89 5.75 -4.53
N LEU A 38 -4.70 5.88 -3.22
CA LEU A 38 -3.89 4.98 -2.42
C LEU A 38 -4.87 4.08 -1.66
N LEU A 39 -4.75 2.78 -1.86
CA LEU A 39 -5.49 1.78 -1.09
C LEU A 39 -4.58 1.31 0.03
N GLU A 40 -5.10 1.25 1.24
CA GLU A 40 -4.42 0.48 2.29
C GLU A 40 -4.53 -0.98 1.85
N ASP A 41 -3.40 -1.66 1.67
CA ASP A 41 -3.40 -3.07 1.30
C ASP A 41 -4.26 -3.83 2.32
N SER A 42 -5.34 -4.44 1.83
CA SER A 42 -6.15 -5.38 2.62
C SER A 42 -5.41 -6.69 2.86
N ASP A 43 -4.21 -6.83 2.32
CA ASP A 43 -3.51 -8.09 2.14
C ASP A 43 -2.24 -8.14 2.98
N ASP A 44 -2.48 -8.31 4.29
CA ASP A 44 -1.60 -9.13 5.13
C ASP A 44 -1.24 -10.46 4.45
N VAL A 45 -2.03 -10.93 3.46
CA VAL A 45 -1.82 -12.15 2.69
C VAL A 45 -0.72 -11.98 1.63
N GLU A 46 -0.78 -10.96 0.77
CA GLU A 46 0.26 -10.74 -0.26
C GLU A 46 1.60 -10.34 0.37
N GLU A 47 1.59 -9.52 1.43
CA GLU A 47 2.82 -9.18 2.15
C GLU A 47 3.41 -10.40 2.88
N LYS A 48 2.58 -11.29 3.44
CA LYS A 48 3.05 -12.56 4.02
C LYS A 48 3.57 -13.52 2.96
N GLU A 49 2.90 -13.67 1.83
CA GLU A 49 3.36 -14.53 0.73
C GLU A 49 4.69 -14.03 0.17
N PHE A 50 4.84 -12.71 -0.02
CA PHE A 50 6.10 -12.12 -0.42
C PHE A 50 7.21 -12.32 0.63
N LYS A 51 6.92 -12.10 1.92
CA LYS A 51 7.89 -12.35 3.01
C LYS A 51 8.29 -13.83 3.08
N ASN A 52 7.34 -14.75 2.92
CA ASN A 52 7.60 -16.19 2.95
C ASN A 52 8.49 -16.59 1.77
N MET A 53 8.12 -16.20 0.54
CA MET A 53 8.93 -16.46 -0.66
C MET A 53 10.34 -15.87 -0.55
N ALA A 54 10.46 -14.63 -0.05
CA ALA A 54 11.76 -13.99 0.15
C ALA A 54 12.60 -14.73 1.20
N SER A 55 11.98 -15.21 2.28
CA SER A 55 12.67 -16.01 3.30
C SER A 55 13.15 -17.36 2.76
N GLU A 56 12.29 -18.11 2.07
CA GLU A 56 12.65 -19.40 1.47
C GLU A 56 13.79 -19.23 0.46
N THR A 57 13.67 -18.26 -0.45
CA THR A 57 14.72 -17.97 -1.45
C THR A 57 16.03 -17.50 -0.79
N PHE A 58 15.93 -16.72 0.29
CA PHE A 58 17.12 -16.26 1.03
C PHE A 58 17.83 -17.43 1.73
N PHE A 59 17.09 -18.39 2.28
CA PHE A 59 17.64 -19.54 3.01
C PHE A 59 17.95 -20.76 2.13
N GLU A 60 17.47 -20.84 0.89
CA GLU A 60 17.80 -21.91 -0.08
C GLU A 60 19.31 -22.02 -0.37
N GLY A 61 20.07 -20.94 -0.18
CA GLY A 61 21.53 -20.93 -0.30
C GLY A 61 22.30 -21.24 1.00
N TYR A 62 21.62 -21.29 2.14
CA TYR A 62 22.21 -21.59 3.45
C TYR A 62 21.91 -23.04 3.81
N SER A 63 22.73 -23.96 3.32
CA SER A 63 22.72 -25.36 3.79
C SER A 63 23.19 -25.41 5.26
N HIS A 64 22.54 -26.22 6.09
CA HIS A 64 22.98 -26.50 7.47
C HIS A 64 24.37 -27.16 7.53
N SER A 65 24.91 -27.62 6.37
CA SER A 65 26.27 -28.12 6.24
C SER A 65 27.35 -27.04 6.10
N ASP A 66 26.95 -25.77 5.91
CA ASP A 66 27.86 -24.62 5.80
C ASP A 66 27.95 -23.81 7.11
N SER A 67 27.47 -24.38 8.22
CA SER A 67 27.69 -23.88 9.57
C SER A 67 29.18 -23.98 9.94
N VAL A 68 30.00 -23.01 9.53
CA VAL A 68 31.43 -22.92 9.91
C VAL A 68 31.62 -22.72 11.42
N TYR A 69 30.54 -22.57 12.18
CA TYR A 69 30.52 -22.32 13.62
C TYR A 69 29.97 -23.49 14.47
N ASP A 70 29.73 -24.67 13.88
CA ASP A 70 29.21 -25.85 14.60
C ASP A 70 30.30 -26.80 15.14
N ASP A 71 31.56 -26.37 15.21
CA ASP A 71 32.62 -27.15 15.86
C ASP A 71 33.05 -26.52 17.20
N ASP A 72 32.88 -27.31 18.27
CA ASP A 72 33.36 -27.14 19.65
C ASP A 72 34.90 -26.99 19.76
#